data_AF-E7DQD6-F1
#
_entry.id   AF-E7DQD6-F1
#
_cell.length_a   1.000
_cell.length_b   1.000
_cell.length_c   1.000
_cell.angle_alpha   90.00
_cell.angle_beta   90.00
_cell.angle_gamma   90.00
#
_symmetry.space_group_name_H-M   'P 1'
#
loop_
_entity.id
_entity.type
_entity.pdbx_description
1 polymer ?
#
loop_
_entity_poly.entity_id
_entity_poly.type
_entity_poly.pdbx_seq_one_letter_code
_entity_poly.pdbx_strand_id
1 'polypeptide(L)'
;MYAIYATEVDCPEGETPVEWMLLTTEVVADIQMASTILNWYSYRWRVEEYHKIFKSGCQVERYRLAADGMKTLIGFLSVIAVELLQLTYLHGVELAKLS
;
A
#
# COMPACT_ATOMS: atom_id res chain seq x y z
N MET A 1 -17.67 1.23 17.45
CA MET A 1 -17.14 1.75 16.18
C MET A 1 -16.63 3.14 16.46
N TYR A 2 -15.42 3.44 16.01
CA TYR A 2 -14.73 4.71 16.25
C TYR A 2 -14.38 5.37 14.92
N ALA A 3 -14.12 6.68 14.95
CA ALA A 3 -13.71 7.45 13.79
C ALA A 3 -12.49 8.30 14.13
N ILE A 4 -11.59 8.46 13.16
CA ILE A 4 -10.44 9.35 13.24
C ILE A 4 -10.53 10.30 12.06
N TYR A 5 -10.50 11.59 12.36
CA TYR A 5 -10.36 12.63 11.35
C TYR A 5 -8.97 13.24 11.43
N ALA A 6 -8.27 13.27 10.29
CA ALA A 6 -6.94 13.84 10.18
C ALA A 6 -6.88 14.77 8.95
N THR A 7 -6.27 15.93 9.13
CA THR A 7 -5.99 16.89 8.07
C THR A 7 -4.51 17.24 8.13
N GLU A 8 -3.90 17.40 6.97
CA GLU A 8 -2.54 17.90 6.84
C GLU A 8 -2.42 19.30 7.47
N VAL A 9 -1.33 19.49 8.22
CA VAL A 9 -0.97 20.77 8.81
C VAL A 9 0.06 21.43 7.89
N ASP A 10 -0.04 22.74 7.70
CA ASP A 10 0.89 23.53 6.88
C ASP A 10 0.99 23.06 5.41
N CYS A 11 -0.15 22.72 4.80
CA CYS A 11 -0.23 22.39 3.36
C CYS A 11 0.37 23.52 2.51
N PRO A 12 1.23 23.21 1.51
CA PRO A 12 1.80 24.21 0.61
C PRO A 12 0.73 25.04 -0.10
N GLU A 13 1.05 26.30 -0.39
CA GLU A 13 0.14 27.21 -1.09
C GLU A 13 -0.15 26.69 -2.51
N GLY A 14 -1.44 26.59 -2.85
CA GLY A 14 -1.91 26.09 -4.15
C GLY A 14 -2.13 24.58 -4.21
N GLU A 15 -1.78 23.82 -3.16
CA GLU A 15 -2.07 22.39 -3.04
C GLU A 15 -3.36 22.12 -2.27
N THR A 16 -3.92 20.92 -2.44
CA THR A 16 -5.06 20.45 -1.63
C THR A 16 -4.54 19.64 -0.44
N PRO A 17 -4.90 19.99 0.81
CA PRO A 17 -4.41 19.27 1.98
C PRO A 17 -4.89 17.82 1.95
N VAL A 18 -4.03 16.90 2.42
CA VAL A 18 -4.45 15.52 2.66
C VAL A 18 -5.48 15.51 3.79
N GLU A 19 -6.67 14.97 3.51
CA GLU A 19 -7.77 14.85 4.47
C GLU A 19 -8.27 13.40 4.51
N TRP A 20 -8.29 12.82 5.72
CA TRP A 20 -8.73 11.45 5.94
C TRP A 20 -9.81 11.37 7.03
N MET A 21 -10.92 10.71 6.69
CA MET A 21 -11.92 10.22 7.64
C MET A 21 -11.84 8.69 7.69
N LEU A 22 -11.27 8.15 8.76
CA LEU A 22 -11.06 6.72 8.94
C LEU A 22 -12.08 6.15 9.91
N LEU A 23 -12.80 5.12 9.48
CA LEU A 23 -13.70 4.34 10.33
C LEU A 23 -13.00 3.06 10.78
N THR A 24 -13.07 2.76 12.07
CA THR A 24 -12.34 1.62 12.64
C THR A 24 -13.14 0.90 13.73
N THR A 25 -12.87 -0.40 13.86
CA THR A 25 -13.34 -1.23 14.97
C THR A 25 -12.41 -1.16 16.18
N GLU A 26 -11.17 -0.72 15.98
CA GLU A 26 -10.19 -0.53 17.05
C GLU A 26 -10.60 0.61 17.98
N VAL A 27 -10.35 0.43 19.28
CA VAL A 27 -10.64 1.46 20.28
C VAL A 27 -9.71 2.64 20.10
N VAL A 28 -10.25 3.86 20.19
CA VAL A 28 -9.47 5.11 20.13
C VAL A 28 -9.73 5.88 21.42
N ALA A 29 -8.87 5.69 22.43
CA ALA A 29 -9.01 6.31 23.74
C ALA A 29 -8.13 7.57 23.91
N ASP A 30 -7.03 7.65 23.16
CA ASP A 30 -6.07 8.75 23.21
C ASP A 30 -5.47 9.04 21.83
N ILE A 31 -4.65 10.10 21.79
CA ILE A 31 -4.00 10.55 20.55
C ILE A 31 -2.96 9.54 20.04
N GLN A 32 -2.27 8.82 20.91
CA GLN A 32 -1.27 7.82 20.52
C GLN A 32 -1.93 6.65 19.78
N MET A 33 -3.10 6.21 20.21
CA MET A 33 -3.90 5.20 19.51
C MET A 33 -4.37 5.71 18.14
N ALA A 34 -4.86 6.95 18.07
CA ALA A 34 -5.25 7.56 16.80
C ALA A 34 -4.07 7.67 15.82
N SER A 35 -2.90 8.12 16.29
CA SER A 35 -1.67 8.16 15.49
C SER A 35 -1.22 6.79 15.02
N THR A 36 -1.39 5.75 15.85
CA THR A 36 -1.06 4.36 15.47
C THR A 36 -1.93 3.90 14.30
N ILE A 37 -3.23 4.15 14.35
CA ILE A 37 -4.17 3.77 13.28
C ILE A 37 -3.91 4.58 12.01
N LEU A 38 -3.60 5.87 12.12
CA LEU A 38 -3.18 6.69 10.98
C LEU A 38 -1.91 6.13 10.33
N ASN A 39 -0.91 5.74 11.14
CA ASN A 39 0.30 5.11 10.64
C ASN A 39 0.01 3.78 9.93
N TRP A 40 -0.87 2.94 10.48
CA TRP A 40 -1.30 1.71 9.80
C TRP A 40 -1.98 2.00 8.46
N TYR A 41 -2.87 2.99 8.42
CA TYR A 41 -3.56 3.38 7.20
C TYR A 41 -2.61 3.97 6.15
N SER A 42 -1.52 4.63 6.56
CA SER A 42 -0.48 5.13 5.64
C SER A 42 0.12 4.02 4.77
N TYR A 43 0.14 2.77 5.25
CA TYR A 43 0.62 1.63 4.47
C TYR A 43 -0.39 1.12 3.42
N ARG A 44 -1.62 1.68 3.35
CA ARG A 44 -2.64 1.25 2.38
C ARG A 44 -2.12 1.31 0.94
N TRP A 45 -1.26 2.30 0.63
CA TRP A 45 -0.68 2.48 -0.70
C TRP A 45 0.13 1.28 -1.19
N ARG A 46 0.66 0.44 -0.29
CA ARG A 46 1.45 -0.75 -0.64
C ARG A 46 0.70 -1.73 -1.55
N VAL A 47 -0.64 -1.80 -1.43
CA VAL A 47 -1.45 -2.66 -2.31
C VAL A 47 -1.46 -2.13 -3.75
N GLU A 48 -1.35 -0.82 -3.94
CA GLU A 48 -1.34 -0.19 -5.27
C GLU A 48 0.01 -0.43 -5.95
N GLU A 49 1.11 -0.38 -5.20
CA GLU A 49 2.43 -0.79 -5.68
C GLU A 49 2.49 -2.28 -6.02
N TYR A 50 1.93 -3.14 -5.17
CA TYR A 50 1.75 -4.55 -5.50
C TYR A 50 1.03 -4.71 -6.84
N HIS A 51 -0.11 -4.02 -7.03
CA HIS A 51 -0.84 -4.08 -8.30
C HIS A 51 -0.02 -3.54 -9.47
N LYS A 52 0.79 -2.49 -9.28
CA LYS A 52 1.69 -1.96 -10.32
C LYS A 52 2.75 -2.99 -10.70
N ILE A 53 3.40 -3.64 -9.73
CA ILE A 53 4.37 -4.72 -9.98
C ILE A 53 3.66 -5.87 -10.68
N PHE A 54 2.50 -6.30 -10.20
CA PHE A 54 1.76 -7.42 -10.76
C PHE A 54 1.31 -7.18 -12.20
N LYS A 55 0.80 -5.98 -12.50
CA LYS A 55 0.29 -5.61 -13.83
C LYS A 55 1.37 -5.19 -14.81
N SER A 56 2.31 -4.35 -14.40
CA SER A 56 3.31 -3.77 -15.30
C SER A 56 4.67 -4.44 -15.19
N GLY A 57 5.08 -4.90 -14.00
CA GLY A 57 6.33 -5.63 -13.77
C GLY A 57 6.23 -7.08 -14.24
N CYS A 58 5.32 -7.86 -13.65
CA CYS A 58 5.02 -9.24 -14.03
C CYS A 58 4.17 -9.36 -15.30
N GLN A 59 3.61 -8.25 -15.78
CA GLN A 59 2.87 -8.19 -17.05
C GLN A 59 1.68 -9.16 -17.12
N VAL A 60 1.02 -9.43 -15.98
CA VAL A 60 -0.04 -10.45 -15.89
C VAL A 60 -1.15 -10.25 -16.93
N GLU A 61 -1.45 -9.00 -17.30
CA GLU A 61 -2.51 -8.64 -18.25
C GLU A 61 -2.10 -8.84 -19.74
N ARG A 62 -0.85 -9.22 -20.05
CA ARG A 62 -0.38 -9.48 -21.44
C ARG A 62 -0.60 -10.92 -21.90
N TYR A 63 -0.69 -11.88 -20.99
CA TYR A 63 -0.82 -13.29 -21.33
C TYR A 63 -2.23 -13.63 -21.84
N ARG A 64 -2.33 -14.62 -22.74
CA ARG A 64 -3.59 -15.02 -23.41
C ARG A 64 -3.76 -16.54 -23.39
N LEU A 65 -3.70 -17.13 -22.19
CA LEU A 65 -3.97 -18.55 -21.98
C LEU A 65 -5.47 -18.82 -21.88
N ALA A 66 -5.89 -20.08 -22.09
CA ALA A 66 -7.23 -20.53 -21.74
C ALA A 66 -7.48 -20.38 -20.22
N ALA A 67 -8.74 -20.32 -19.80
CA ALA A 67 -9.14 -19.93 -18.45
C ALA A 67 -8.36 -20.64 -17.32
N ASP A 68 -8.20 -21.97 -17.40
CA ASP A 68 -7.49 -22.73 -16.35
C ASP A 68 -5.98 -22.50 -16.36
N GLY A 69 -5.40 -22.31 -17.55
CA GLY A 69 -3.99 -21.88 -17.68
C GLY A 69 -3.79 -20.48 -17.11
N MET A 70 -4.75 -19.58 -17.31
CA MET A 70 -4.69 -18.22 -16.76
C MET A 70 -4.79 -18.20 -15.24
N LYS A 71 -5.68 -19.00 -14.63
CA LYS A 71 -5.77 -19.14 -13.16
C LYS A 71 -4.44 -19.59 -12.57
N THR A 72 -3.83 -20.61 -13.18
CA THR A 72 -2.54 -21.14 -12.74
C THR A 72 -1.46 -20.08 -12.82
N LEU A 73 -1.35 -19.38 -13.97
CA LEU A 73 -0.37 -18.32 -14.17
C LEU A 73 -0.55 -17.14 -13.21
N ILE A 74 -1.79 -16.68 -13.00
CA ILE A 74 -2.12 -15.62 -12.03
C ILE A 74 -1.65 -16.02 -10.63
N GLY A 75 -1.89 -17.27 -10.22
CA GLY A 75 -1.41 -17.80 -8.95
C GLY A 75 0.11 -17.67 -8.81
N PHE A 76 0.87 -18.15 -9.79
CA PHE A 76 2.33 -18.02 -9.77
C PHE A 76 2.82 -16.57 -9.79
N LEU A 77 2.28 -15.73 -10.69
CA LEU A 77 2.70 -14.34 -10.81
C LEU A 77 2.34 -13.51 -9.57
N SER A 78 1.26 -13.85 -8.85
CA SER A 78 0.88 -13.14 -7.63
C SER A 78 1.94 -13.30 -6.53
N VAL A 79 2.48 -14.50 -6.35
CA VAL A 79 3.57 -14.77 -5.39
C VAL A 79 4.84 -14.05 -5.83
N ILE A 80 5.19 -14.13 -7.12
CA ILE A 80 6.37 -13.44 -7.67
C ILE A 80 6.26 -11.92 -7.45
N ALA A 81 5.08 -11.33 -7.63
CA ALA A 81 4.88 -9.90 -7.41
C ALA A 81 5.07 -9.51 -5.93
N VAL A 82 4.69 -10.36 -4.98
CA VAL A 82 4.96 -10.13 -3.55
C VAL A 82 6.46 -10.19 -3.27
N GLU A 83 7.18 -11.17 -3.80
CA GLU A 83 8.64 -11.29 -3.61
C GLU A 83 9.38 -10.07 -4.20
N LEU A 84 8.99 -9.62 -5.40
CA LEU A 84 9.54 -8.41 -6.01
C LEU A 84 9.24 -7.15 -5.19
N LEU A 85 8.04 -7.05 -4.62
CA LEU A 85 7.69 -5.96 -3.70
C LEU A 85 8.60 -5.99 -2.47
N GLN A 86 8.79 -7.14 -1.84
CA GLN A 86 9.67 -7.29 -0.68
C GLN A 86 11.12 -6.88 -1.00
N LEU A 87 11.67 -7.34 -2.12
CA LEU A 87 13.02 -6.96 -2.56
C LEU A 87 13.17 -5.45 -2.79
N THR A 88 12.13 -4.80 -3.35
CA THR A 88 12.11 -3.34 -3.54
C THR A 88 12.20 -2.60 -2.20
N TYR A 89 11.46 -3.07 -1.20
CA TYR A 89 11.45 -2.44 0.14
C TYR A 89 12.70 -2.76 0.97
N LEU A 90 13.25 -3.97 0.86
CA LEU A 90 14.49 -4.35 1.56
C LEU A 90 15.68 -3.49 1.13
N HIS A 91 15.85 -3.27 -0.18
CA HIS A 91 16.90 -2.39 -0.71
C HIS A 91 16.67 -0.91 -0.36
N GLY A 92 15.41 -0.46 -0.33
CA GLY A 92 15.08 0.92 0.06
C GLY A 92 15.44 1.24 1.52
N VAL A 93 15.27 0.27 2.43
CA VAL A 93 15.66 0.40 3.85
C VAL A 93 17.18 0.43 4.02
N GLU A 94 17.93 -0.26 3.17
CA GLU A 94 19.39 -0.31 3.23
C GLU A 94 20.02 1.00 2.75
N LEU A 95 19.48 1.60 1.69
CA LEU A 95 19.92 2.90 1.18
C LEU A 95 19.55 4.07 2.12
N ALA A 96 18.36 4.05 2.73
CA ALA A 96 17.95 5.08 3.69
C ALA A 96 18.72 5.04 5.02
N LYS A 97 19.41 3.94 5.34
CA LYS A 97 20.33 3.84 6.50
C LYS A 97 21.75 4.31 6.19
N LEU A 98 22.09 4.48 4.91
CA LEU A 98 23.40 4.91 4.42
C LEU A 98 23.43 6.38 4.00
N SER A 99 22.30 7.08 4.05
CA SER A 99 22.13 8.53 3.83
C SER A 99 21.87 9.26 5.13
#